data_AF-A0A9E4RMK8-F1
#
_entry.id   AF-A0A9E4RMK8-F1
#
_cell.length_a   1.000
_cell.length_b   1.000
_cell.length_c   1.000
_cell.angle_alpha   90.00
_cell.angle_beta   90.00
_cell.angle_gamma   90.00
#
_symmetry.space_group_name_H-M   'P 1'
#
loop_
_entity.id
_entity.type
_entity.pdbx_description
1 polymer ?
#
loop_
_entity_poly.entity_id
_entity_poly.type
_entity_poly.pdbx_seq_one_letter_code
_entity_poly.pdbx_strand_id
1 'polypeptide(L)'
;MRVNAGPVPPESWVLDPVEGGGRIIGEMCHFVDLAQYLLGANPIRAYARSVSGDGAATTDDNVVVTLDMSDGSTTSIVYVSMSDRAFPRERVEIFWDGAVCAIDNFKQMSIVKGGKTERTKRWNLDRGHKAELEAFFGMVRGEVASVPMADYAATTMTTFAIVESLKSGMPVEVQSVSRSASALSSGGNVQ
;
A
#
# COMPACT_ATOMS: atom_id res chain seq x y z
N MET A 1 8.21 1.55 4.16
CA MET A 1 7.00 1.53 5.03
C MET A 1 7.14 0.43 6.06
N ARG A 2 6.68 0.69 7.30
CA ARG A 2 6.63 -0.29 8.39
C ARG A 2 5.21 -0.38 8.92
N VAL A 3 4.74 -1.60 9.11
CA VAL A 3 3.38 -1.92 9.55
C VAL A 3 3.46 -2.91 10.71
N ASN A 4 3.05 -2.46 11.89
CA ASN A 4 2.78 -3.28 13.06
C ASN A 4 1.29 -3.60 13.08
N ALA A 5 0.91 -4.67 12.41
CA ALA A 5 -0.48 -5.00 12.17
C ALA A 5 -1.12 -5.73 13.38
N GLY A 6 -0.29 -6.24 14.30
CA GLY A 6 -0.69 -6.98 15.50
C GLY A 6 -1.36 -8.33 15.19
N PRO A 7 -1.57 -9.17 16.21
CA PRO A 7 -2.06 -10.53 16.00
C PRO A 7 -3.56 -10.52 15.68
N VAL A 8 -4.01 -11.52 14.94
CA VAL A 8 -5.41 -11.78 14.62
C VAL A 8 -5.75 -13.18 15.16
N PRO A 9 -6.98 -13.43 15.66
CA PRO A 9 -7.36 -14.77 16.10
C PRO A 9 -7.20 -15.81 14.97
N PRO A 10 -6.69 -17.03 15.24
CA PRO A 10 -6.49 -18.05 14.22
C PRO A 10 -7.73 -18.40 13.40
N GLU A 11 -8.91 -18.29 14.01
CA GLU A 11 -10.23 -18.57 13.42
C GLU A 11 -10.82 -17.38 12.63
N SER A 12 -10.08 -16.28 12.49
CA SER A 12 -10.55 -15.13 11.71
C SER A 12 -10.60 -15.47 10.22
N TRP A 13 -11.71 -15.10 9.57
CA TRP A 13 -11.90 -15.22 8.12
C TRP A 13 -10.78 -14.54 7.32
N VAL A 14 -10.09 -13.55 7.88
CA VAL A 14 -8.93 -12.88 7.24
C VAL A 14 -7.80 -13.88 6.93
N LEU A 15 -7.64 -14.90 7.78
CA LEU A 15 -6.64 -15.95 7.63
C LEU A 15 -7.18 -17.16 6.83
N ASP A 16 -8.48 -17.21 6.54
CA ASP A 16 -9.05 -18.25 5.70
C ASP A 16 -8.54 -18.08 4.25
N PRO A 17 -7.92 -19.11 3.65
CA PRO A 17 -7.31 -18.99 2.33
C PRO A 17 -8.33 -18.83 1.19
N VAL A 18 -9.60 -19.17 1.41
CA VAL A 18 -10.68 -19.07 0.43
C VAL A 18 -11.45 -17.75 0.59
N GLU A 19 -11.81 -17.38 1.82
CA GLU A 19 -12.59 -16.15 2.08
C GLU A 19 -11.71 -14.89 2.16
N GLY A 20 -10.63 -14.93 2.94
CA GLY A 20 -9.78 -13.77 3.23
C GLY A 20 -8.50 -13.70 2.39
N GLY A 21 -7.97 -14.84 1.96
CA GLY A 21 -6.73 -14.93 1.17
C GLY A 21 -5.45 -14.53 1.94
N GLY A 22 -5.56 -14.31 3.26
CA GLY A 22 -4.45 -13.86 4.09
C GLY A 22 -4.18 -12.35 4.00
N ARG A 23 -3.38 -11.87 4.94
CA ARG A 23 -3.17 -10.43 5.14
C ARG A 23 -2.36 -9.75 4.05
N ILE A 24 -1.60 -10.48 3.25
CA ILE A 24 -0.92 -9.90 2.08
C ILE A 24 -1.95 -9.41 1.06
N ILE A 25 -2.94 -10.24 0.74
CA ILE A 25 -3.96 -9.90 -0.25
C ILE A 25 -4.97 -8.91 0.35
N GLY A 26 -5.43 -9.18 1.57
CA GLY A 26 -6.53 -8.42 2.20
C GLY A 26 -6.13 -7.12 2.91
N GLU A 27 -4.89 -6.99 3.42
CA GLU A 27 -4.45 -5.79 4.16
C GLU A 27 -3.22 -5.12 3.56
N MET A 28 -2.24 -5.88 3.08
CA MET A 28 -0.99 -5.31 2.54
C MET A 28 -1.23 -4.56 1.22
N CYS A 29 -2.30 -4.90 0.50
CA CYS A 29 -2.75 -4.18 -0.69
C CYS A 29 -2.88 -2.68 -0.45
N HIS A 30 -3.33 -2.22 0.73
CA HIS A 30 -3.42 -0.80 1.06
C HIS A 30 -2.05 -0.09 1.05
N PHE A 31 -0.97 -0.78 1.44
CA PHE A 31 0.37 -0.19 1.42
C PHE A 31 0.98 -0.20 0.02
N VAL A 32 0.67 -1.21 -0.78
CA VAL A 32 1.03 -1.24 -2.21
C VAL A 32 0.32 -0.12 -2.96
N ASP A 33 -0.97 0.07 -2.73
CA ASP A 33 -1.78 1.17 -3.28
C ASP A 33 -1.23 2.54 -2.84
N LEU A 34 -0.94 2.69 -1.54
CA LEU A 34 -0.34 3.92 -1.02
C LEU A 34 1.03 4.22 -1.65
N ALA A 35 1.87 3.21 -1.88
CA ALA A 35 3.15 3.39 -2.57
C ALA A 35 2.95 3.90 -4.00
N GLN A 36 2.00 3.31 -4.73
CA GLN A 36 1.65 3.75 -6.08
C GLN A 36 1.17 5.19 -6.11
N TYR A 37 0.28 5.55 -5.18
CA TYR A 37 -0.24 6.91 -5.07
C TYR A 37 0.88 7.92 -4.76
N LEU A 38 1.76 7.61 -3.80
CA LEU A 38 2.84 8.52 -3.37
C LEU A 38 3.91 8.71 -4.45
N LEU A 39 4.20 7.67 -5.23
CA LEU A 39 5.23 7.69 -6.27
C LEU A 39 4.67 8.05 -7.65
N GLY A 40 3.36 7.93 -7.86
CA GLY A 40 2.74 8.08 -9.17
C GLY A 40 3.16 7.00 -10.18
N ALA A 41 3.64 5.85 -9.71
CA ALA A 41 4.24 4.78 -10.50
C ALA A 41 3.74 3.40 -10.06
N ASN A 42 3.59 2.48 -11.00
CA ASN A 42 3.15 1.11 -10.73
C ASN A 42 4.34 0.20 -10.38
N PRO A 43 4.18 -0.80 -9.48
CA PRO A 43 5.17 -1.83 -9.25
C PRO A 43 5.33 -2.71 -10.50
N ILE A 44 6.57 -3.06 -10.82
CA ILE A 44 6.92 -3.93 -11.96
C ILE A 44 7.54 -5.24 -11.50
N ARG A 45 8.13 -5.29 -10.31
CA ARG A 45 8.72 -6.50 -9.76
C ARG A 45 8.61 -6.51 -8.24
N ALA A 46 8.33 -7.68 -7.67
CA ALA A 46 8.24 -7.89 -6.23
C ALA A 46 9.24 -8.96 -5.78
N TYR A 47 9.89 -8.71 -4.64
CA TYR A 47 10.66 -9.73 -3.92
C TYR A 47 10.25 -9.73 -2.46
N ALA A 48 9.97 -10.90 -1.90
CA ALA A 48 9.48 -11.03 -0.54
C ALA A 48 10.18 -12.16 0.23
N ARG A 49 10.35 -11.94 1.54
CA ARG A 49 10.83 -12.95 2.49
C ARG A 49 10.03 -12.85 3.78
N SER A 50 9.66 -14.00 4.33
CA SER A 50 9.07 -14.11 5.66
C SER A 50 10.13 -14.46 6.70
N VAL A 51 9.78 -14.28 7.97
CA VAL A 51 10.57 -14.80 9.09
C VAL A 51 10.61 -16.33 9.00
N SER A 52 11.83 -16.89 8.95
CA SER A 52 12.08 -18.34 8.94
C SER A 52 12.50 -18.84 10.33
N GLY A 53 12.14 -20.08 10.68
CA GLY A 53 12.53 -20.73 11.92
C GLY A 53 11.34 -21.41 12.61
N ASP A 54 11.44 -21.60 13.92
CA ASP A 54 10.36 -22.10 14.77
C ASP A 54 9.79 -20.97 15.63
N GLY A 55 8.46 -20.88 15.76
CA GLY A 55 7.81 -20.00 16.72
C GLY A 55 6.60 -19.25 16.18
N ALA A 56 5.94 -18.46 17.03
CA ALA A 56 4.67 -17.83 16.67
C ALA A 56 4.79 -16.73 15.58
N ALA A 57 6.01 -16.26 15.30
CA ALA A 57 6.28 -15.25 14.26
C ALA A 57 6.47 -15.85 12.86
N THR A 58 6.49 -17.18 12.70
CA THR A 58 6.75 -17.85 11.41
C THR A 58 5.46 -18.02 10.62
N THR A 59 4.85 -16.89 10.29
CA THR A 59 3.62 -16.79 9.51
C THR A 59 3.89 -16.04 8.22
N ASP A 60 3.05 -16.27 7.21
CA ASP A 60 3.14 -15.59 5.91
C ASP A 60 2.78 -14.09 5.98
N ASP A 61 2.49 -13.56 7.18
CA ASP A 61 2.22 -12.16 7.47
C ASP A 61 3.25 -11.51 8.44
N ASN A 62 4.44 -12.11 8.58
CA ASN A 62 5.64 -11.45 9.12
C ASN A 62 6.70 -11.38 8.01
N VAL A 63 6.62 -10.36 7.16
CA VAL A 63 7.35 -10.32 5.89
C VAL A 63 8.06 -9.00 5.64
N VAL A 64 9.14 -9.08 4.88
CA VAL A 64 9.79 -7.94 4.23
C VAL A 64 9.60 -8.09 2.73
N VAL A 65 9.04 -7.05 2.12
CA VAL A 65 8.83 -6.95 0.67
C VAL A 65 9.67 -5.80 0.13
N THR A 66 10.27 -6.00 -1.04
CA THR A 66 10.84 -4.95 -1.88
C THR A 66 10.10 -4.93 -3.22
N LEU A 67 9.72 -3.75 -3.67
CA LEU A 67 9.06 -3.49 -4.94
C LEU A 67 9.94 -2.58 -5.79
N ASP A 68 10.18 -2.99 -7.03
CA ASP A 68 10.73 -2.10 -8.05
C ASP A 68 9.57 -1.41 -8.76
N MET A 69 9.68 -0.09 -8.89
CA MET A 69 8.63 0.75 -9.45
C MET A 69 9.01 1.14 -10.89
N SER A 70 7.98 1.38 -11.73
CA SER A 70 8.15 1.70 -13.15
C SER A 70 8.89 3.02 -13.44
N ASP A 71 8.96 3.93 -12.48
CA ASP A 71 9.74 5.18 -12.54
C ASP A 71 11.20 5.01 -12.11
N GLY A 72 11.61 3.80 -11.71
CA GLY A 72 12.93 3.49 -11.16
C GLY A 72 13.05 3.68 -9.65
N SER A 73 11.98 4.10 -8.97
CA SER A 73 11.93 4.14 -7.51
C SER A 73 11.91 2.72 -6.93
N THR A 74 12.31 2.58 -5.66
CA THR A 74 12.21 1.32 -4.91
C THR A 74 11.40 1.53 -3.63
N THR A 75 10.50 0.61 -3.35
CA THR A 75 9.69 0.62 -2.12
C THR A 75 9.99 -0.61 -1.29
N SER A 76 10.18 -0.44 0.03
CA SER A 76 10.20 -1.58 0.97
C SER A 76 9.01 -1.53 1.91
N ILE A 77 8.39 -2.68 2.16
CA ILE A 77 7.31 -2.85 3.14
C ILE A 77 7.77 -3.89 4.16
N VAL A 78 7.88 -3.49 5.43
CA VAL A 78 8.05 -4.40 6.56
C VAL A 78 6.71 -4.55 7.22
N TYR A 79 6.11 -5.73 7.16
CA TYR A 79 4.81 -6.02 7.75
C TYR A 79 4.98 -7.10 8.80
N VAL A 80 4.58 -6.78 10.04
CA VAL A 80 4.70 -7.69 11.18
C VAL A 80 3.35 -7.83 11.88
N SER A 81 2.94 -9.08 12.11
CA SER A 81 1.70 -9.45 12.78
C SER A 81 1.92 -9.88 14.22
N MET A 82 3.14 -10.26 14.61
CA MET A 82 3.44 -10.81 15.95
C MET A 82 4.15 -9.81 16.87
N SER A 83 3.58 -8.61 17.00
CA SER A 83 4.13 -7.52 17.83
C SER A 83 3.09 -6.81 18.69
N ASP A 84 3.57 -6.05 19.68
CA ASP A 84 2.74 -5.33 20.65
C ASP A 84 2.02 -4.13 20.01
N ARG A 85 0.70 -4.06 20.21
CA ARG A 85 -0.17 -2.99 19.69
C ARG A 85 0.06 -1.63 20.38
N ALA A 86 0.79 -1.58 21.49
CA ALA A 86 1.23 -0.33 22.12
C ALA A 86 2.24 0.43 21.25
N PHE A 87 2.98 -0.25 20.37
CA PHE A 87 3.89 0.39 19.44
C PHE A 87 3.15 0.95 18.21
N PRO A 88 3.50 2.14 17.69
CA PRO A 88 2.77 2.76 16.57
C PRO A 88 2.62 1.84 15.37
N ARG A 89 1.38 1.76 14.86
CA ARG A 89 0.95 0.84 13.81
C ARG A 89 1.71 1.09 12.53
N GLU A 90 1.73 2.32 12.05
CA GLU A 90 2.21 2.63 10.70
C GLU A 90 3.32 3.67 10.74
N ARG A 91 4.35 3.46 9.91
CA ARG A 91 5.36 4.48 9.58
C ARG A 91 5.65 4.45 8.09
N VAL A 92 5.53 5.61 7.44
CA VAL A 92 5.85 5.80 6.02
C VAL A 92 7.04 6.75 5.95
N GLU A 93 8.06 6.38 5.19
CA GLU A 93 9.25 7.20 4.97
C GLU A 93 9.51 7.26 3.47
N ILE A 94 9.72 8.47 2.96
CA ILE A 94 9.95 8.77 1.56
C ILE A 94 11.24 9.58 1.50
N PHE A 95 12.17 9.16 0.65
CA PHE A 95 13.47 9.81 0.47
C PHE A 95 13.59 10.25 -0.98
N TRP A 96 13.90 11.52 -1.21
CA TRP A 96 14.11 12.05 -2.55
C TRP A 96 15.02 13.28 -2.49
N ASP A 97 15.97 13.40 -3.42
CA ASP A 97 16.75 14.62 -3.67
C ASP A 97 17.15 15.44 -2.40
N GLY A 98 17.85 14.79 -1.47
CA GLY A 98 18.33 15.43 -0.24
C GLY A 98 17.24 15.84 0.78
N ALA A 99 16.01 15.35 0.59
CA ALA A 99 14.87 15.55 1.47
C ALA A 99 14.28 14.21 1.94
N VAL A 100 13.60 14.28 3.09
CA VAL A 100 12.92 13.13 3.70
C VAL A 100 11.54 13.57 4.20
N CYS A 101 10.51 12.79 3.92
CA CYS A 101 9.21 12.87 4.57
C CYS A 101 9.02 11.62 5.43
N ALA A 102 8.64 11.81 6.68
CA ALA A 102 8.26 10.73 7.57
C ALA A 102 6.85 10.98 8.12
N ILE A 103 5.96 10.01 7.95
CA ILE A 103 4.61 9.99 8.50
C ILE A 103 4.56 8.91 9.59
N ASP A 104 4.23 9.33 10.81
CA ASP A 104 4.06 8.46 11.97
C ASP A 104 2.57 8.30 12.27
N ASN A 105 2.08 7.09 12.02
CA ASN A 105 0.72 6.62 12.33
C ASN A 105 -0.39 7.57 11.85
N PHE A 106 -0.15 8.28 10.74
CA PHE A 106 -0.99 9.37 10.19
C PHE A 106 -1.38 10.47 11.19
N LYS A 107 -0.66 10.57 12.32
CA LYS A 107 -0.86 11.59 13.36
C LYS A 107 0.22 12.66 13.32
N GLN A 108 1.38 12.35 12.76
CA GLN A 108 2.48 13.29 12.65
C GLN A 108 3.15 13.12 11.30
N MET A 109 3.49 14.24 10.68
CA MET A 109 4.35 14.30 9.49
C MET A 109 5.57 15.14 9.84
N SER A 110 6.75 14.69 9.45
CA SER A 110 8.01 15.43 9.55
C SER A 110 8.64 15.55 8.17
N ILE A 111 9.09 16.73 7.79
CA ILE A 111 9.84 16.96 6.55
C ILE A 111 11.23 17.46 6.93
N VAL A 112 12.27 16.78 6.44
CA VAL A 112 13.68 17.15 6.64
C VAL A 112 14.25 17.59 5.31
N LYS A 113 14.81 18.80 5.22
CA LYS A 113 15.48 19.32 4.02
C LYS A 113 16.48 20.42 4.40
N GLY A 114 17.68 20.40 3.81
CA GLY A 114 18.70 21.43 4.05
C GLY A 114 19.10 21.60 5.52
N GLY A 115 19.16 20.49 6.27
CA GLY A 115 19.49 20.49 7.70
C GLY A 115 18.40 20.99 8.65
N LYS A 116 17.20 21.30 8.14
CA LYS A 116 16.05 21.74 8.95
C LYS A 116 14.97 20.67 9.00
N THR A 117 14.16 20.66 10.06
CA THR A 117 13.02 19.76 10.23
C THR A 117 11.75 20.54 10.54
N GLU A 118 10.74 20.39 9.70
CA GLU A 118 9.38 20.88 9.92
C GLU A 118 8.49 19.74 10.38
N ARG A 119 7.56 20.01 11.30
CA ARG A 119 6.66 18.99 11.86
C ARG A 119 5.23 19.49 11.90
N THR A 120 4.31 18.64 11.43
CA THR A 120 2.87 18.85 11.53
C THR A 120 2.28 17.72 12.35
N LYS A 121 1.45 18.04 13.34
CA LYS A 121 0.76 17.06 14.18
C LYS A 121 -0.75 17.21 14.08
N ARG A 122 -1.46 16.10 14.19
CA ARG A 122 -2.91 16.02 14.37
C ARG A 122 -3.21 15.24 15.63
N TRP A 123 -4.16 15.74 16.42
CA TRP A 123 -4.59 15.09 17.65
C TRP A 123 -5.48 13.88 17.38
N ASN A 124 -6.32 13.98 16.36
CA ASN A 124 -7.22 12.92 15.92
C ASN A 124 -6.68 12.26 14.65
N LEU A 125 -6.79 10.93 14.60
CA LEU A 125 -6.52 10.16 13.40
C LEU A 125 -7.69 10.34 12.44
N ASP A 126 -7.42 10.90 11.27
CA ASP A 126 -8.35 10.89 10.15
C ASP A 126 -8.08 9.63 9.32
N ARG A 127 -9.09 8.78 9.16
CA ARG A 127 -9.01 7.56 8.35
C ARG A 127 -9.36 7.81 6.88
N GLY A 128 -9.75 9.03 6.52
CA GLY A 128 -10.06 9.40 5.14
C GLY A 128 -11.48 9.06 4.69
N HIS A 129 -12.29 8.33 5.48
CA HIS A 129 -13.62 7.88 5.05
C HIS A 129 -14.53 9.00 4.53
N LYS A 130 -14.50 10.18 5.16
CA LYS A 130 -15.29 11.33 4.70
C LYS A 130 -14.81 11.81 3.34
N ALA A 131 -13.51 12.00 3.17
CA ALA A 131 -12.90 12.44 1.91
C ALA A 131 -13.12 11.41 0.78
N GLU A 132 -13.05 10.11 1.11
CA GLU A 132 -13.36 9.01 0.20
C GLU A 132 -14.80 9.08 -0.30
N LEU A 133 -15.79 9.23 0.60
CA LEU A 133 -17.19 9.37 0.21
C LEU A 133 -17.45 10.63 -0.61
N GLU A 134 -16.83 11.76 -0.23
CA GLU A 134 -16.92 13.01 -0.99
C GLU A 134 -16.36 12.84 -2.41
N ALA A 135 -15.20 12.20 -2.56
CA ALA A 135 -14.61 11.87 -3.86
C ALA A 135 -15.52 10.93 -4.66
N PHE A 136 -16.07 9.89 -4.03
CA PHE A 136 -17.01 8.96 -4.65
C PHE A 136 -18.23 9.68 -5.22
N PHE A 137 -18.92 10.49 -4.42
CA PHE A 137 -20.08 11.22 -4.91
C PHE A 137 -19.71 12.29 -5.95
N GLY A 138 -18.52 12.90 -5.83
CA GLY A 138 -17.97 13.79 -6.85
C GLY A 138 -17.76 13.09 -8.19
N MET A 139 -17.24 11.86 -8.19
CA MET A 139 -17.11 11.03 -9.39
C MET A 139 -18.47 10.72 -10.02
N VAL A 140 -19.46 10.32 -9.21
CA VAL A 140 -20.83 10.03 -9.69
C VAL A 140 -21.48 11.26 -10.34
N ARG A 141 -21.15 12.47 -9.85
CA ARG A 141 -21.61 13.74 -10.44
C ARG A 141 -20.76 14.23 -11.62
N GLY A 142 -19.63 13.58 -11.92
CA GLY A 142 -18.70 14.02 -12.98
C GLY A 142 -17.79 15.19 -12.59
N GLU A 143 -17.67 15.50 -11.30
CA GLU A 143 -16.84 16.60 -10.77
C GLU A 143 -15.39 16.16 -10.52
N VAL A 144 -15.16 14.87 -10.28
CA VAL A 144 -13.86 14.28 -9.96
C VAL A 144 -13.61 13.13 -10.93
N ALA A 145 -12.39 13.01 -11.45
CA ALA A 145 -12.00 11.89 -12.30
C ALA A 145 -11.87 10.61 -11.47
N SER A 146 -12.23 9.47 -12.06
CA SER A 146 -12.04 8.18 -11.40
C SER A 146 -10.59 7.73 -11.39
N VAL A 147 -10.22 7.01 -10.34
CA VAL A 147 -8.98 6.25 -10.32
C VAL A 147 -9.08 5.16 -11.41
N PRO A 148 -8.09 5.03 -12.30
CA PRO A 148 -8.12 4.03 -13.35
C PRO A 148 -8.24 2.62 -12.77
N MET A 149 -9.11 1.77 -13.33
CA MET A 149 -9.25 0.38 -12.88
C MET A 149 -7.92 -0.40 -12.94
N ALA A 150 -7.05 -0.04 -13.89
CA ALA A 150 -5.74 -0.63 -14.02
C ALA A 150 -4.83 -0.40 -12.80
N ASP A 151 -5.02 0.69 -12.05
CA ASP A 151 -4.23 0.98 -10.85
C ASP A 151 -4.66 0.05 -9.70
N TYR A 152 -5.97 -0.15 -9.51
CA TYR A 152 -6.49 -1.15 -8.56
C TYR A 152 -6.03 -2.57 -8.93
N ALA A 153 -6.11 -2.92 -10.21
CA ALA A 153 -5.66 -4.21 -10.69
C ALA A 153 -4.14 -4.39 -10.53
N ALA A 154 -3.32 -3.35 -10.74
CA ALA A 154 -1.88 -3.39 -10.49
C ALA A 154 -1.57 -3.64 -9.00
N THR A 155 -2.33 -3.03 -8.08
CA THR A 155 -2.25 -3.35 -6.64
C THR A 155 -2.49 -4.84 -6.39
N THR A 156 -3.58 -5.39 -6.92
CA THR A 156 -3.94 -6.81 -6.76
C THR A 156 -2.89 -7.74 -7.38
N MET A 157 -2.42 -7.46 -8.59
CA MET A 157 -1.40 -8.29 -9.24
C MET A 157 -0.08 -8.27 -8.48
N THR A 158 0.24 -7.13 -7.86
CA THR A 158 1.43 -7.02 -7.00
C THR A 158 1.31 -7.88 -5.75
N THR A 159 0.13 -7.94 -5.09
CA THR A 159 -0.03 -8.79 -3.91
C THR A 159 0.08 -10.29 -4.25
N PHE A 160 -0.40 -10.70 -5.43
CA PHE A 160 -0.17 -12.06 -5.92
C PHE A 160 1.31 -12.34 -6.22
N ALA A 161 2.03 -11.39 -6.84
CA ALA A 161 3.46 -11.51 -7.08
C ALA A 161 4.26 -11.60 -5.76
N ILE A 162 3.85 -10.87 -4.72
CA ILE A 162 4.45 -10.97 -3.38
C ILE A 162 4.27 -12.38 -2.81
N VAL A 163 3.05 -12.93 -2.86
CA VAL A 163 2.76 -14.30 -2.38
C VAL A 163 3.59 -15.34 -3.16
N GLU A 164 3.69 -15.20 -4.48
CA GLU A 164 4.49 -16.09 -5.32
C GLU A 164 5.99 -15.96 -5.02
N SER A 165 6.47 -14.75 -4.74
CA SER A 165 7.86 -14.52 -4.35
C SER A 165 8.19 -15.18 -3.01
N LEU A 166 7.27 -15.16 -2.03
CA LEU A 166 7.44 -15.88 -0.77
C LEU A 166 7.58 -17.39 -0.98
N LYS A 167 6.74 -17.97 -1.84
CA LYS A 167 6.74 -19.41 -2.14
C LYS A 167 8.00 -19.85 -2.89
N SER A 168 8.39 -19.09 -3.91
CA SER A 168 9.53 -19.42 -4.78
C SER A 168 10.87 -19.02 -4.18
N GLY A 169 10.90 -18.04 -3.27
CA GLY A 169 12.12 -17.42 -2.77
C GLY A 169 12.84 -16.55 -3.79
N MET A 170 12.20 -16.22 -4.92
CA MET A 170 12.78 -15.50 -6.05
C MET A 170 12.01 -14.19 -6.32
N PRO A 171 12.62 -13.17 -6.94
CA PRO A 171 11.88 -12.02 -7.46
C PRO A 171 10.87 -12.45 -8.53
N VAL A 172 9.68 -11.84 -8.52
CA VAL A 172 8.57 -12.12 -9.44
C VAL A 172 8.16 -10.85 -10.15
N GLU A 173 8.10 -10.89 -11.49
CA GLU A 173 7.59 -9.80 -12.31
C GLU A 173 6.07 -9.62 -12.09
N VAL A 174 5.63 -8.37 -11.94
CA VAL A 174 4.22 -8.03 -11.81
C VAL A 174 3.61 -8.03 -13.21
N GLN A 175 2.55 -8.82 -13.39
CA GLN A 175 1.84 -8.86 -14.67
C GLN A 175 1.28 -7.47 -15.00
N SER A 176 1.64 -6.96 -16.18
CA SER A 176 1.19 -5.65 -16.62
C SER A 176 -0.32 -5.62 -16.79
N VAL A 177 -0.98 -4.64 -16.17
CA VAL A 177 -2.39 -4.34 -16.45
C VAL A 177 -2.44 -3.08 -17.31
N SER A 178 -3.02 -3.19 -18.51
CA SER A 178 -3.12 -2.03 -19.41
C SER A 178 -4.06 -0.97 -18.81
N ARG A 179 -3.57 0.27 -18.70
CA ARG A 179 -4.42 1.46 -18.47
C ARG A 179 -5.26 1.71 -19.73
N SER A 180 -6.35 0.97 -19.91
CA SER A 180 -7.35 1.35 -20.89
C SER A 180 -8.06 2.62 -20.40
N ALA A 181 -7.67 3.77 -20.93
CA ALA A 181 -8.43 5.00 -20.76
C ALA A 181 -9.70 4.91 -21.61
N SER A 182 -10.88 4.90 -21.00
CA SER A 182 -12.09 5.53 -21.56
C SER A 182 -13.30 5.35 -20.64
N ALA A 183 -13.77 6.47 -20.09
CA ALA A 183 -15.17 6.90 -20.20
C ALA A 183 -15.23 8.32 -19.64
N LEU A 184 -15.05 9.31 -20.52
CA LEU A 184 -15.66 10.65 -20.47
C LEU A 184 -15.11 11.44 -21.68
N SER A 185 -15.40 10.94 -22.90
CA SER A 185 -15.47 11.85 -24.04
C SER A 185 -16.80 12.58 -23.94
N SER A 186 -16.74 13.85 -23.61
CA SER A 186 -17.84 14.80 -23.75
C SER A 186 -18.29 14.87 -25.21
N GLY A 187 -19.35 14.14 -25.56
CA GLY A 187 -20.24 14.53 -26.67
C GLY A 187 -21.31 15.43 -26.05
N GLY A 188 -21.51 16.68 -26.43
CA GLY A 188 -21.38 17.28 -27.75
C GLY A 188 -22.70 18.00 -27.98
N ASN A 189 -22.66 19.32 -28.16
CA ASN A 189 -23.82 20.21 -28.31
C ASN A 189 -24.93 19.61 -29.19
N VAL A 190 -26.15 19.56 -28.64
CA VAL A 190 -27.37 19.49 -29.44
C VAL A 190 -27.78 20.93 -29.73
N GLN A 191 -27.74 21.31 -31.01
CA GLN A 191 -28.41 22.50 -31.53
C GLN A 191 -29.93 22.33 -31.48
#